data_AF-A0ABC8ZIQ8-F1
#
_entry.id   AF-A0ABC8ZIQ8-F1
#
_cell.length_a   1.000
_cell.length_b   1.000
_cell.length_c   1.000
_cell.angle_alpha   90.00
_cell.angle_beta   90.00
_cell.angle_gamma   90.00
#
_symmetry.space_group_name_H-M   'P 1'
#
loop_
_entity.id
_entity.type
_entity.pdbx_description
1 polymer ?
#
loop_
_entity_poly.entity_id
_entity_poly.type
_entity_poly.pdbx_seq_one_letter_code
_entity_poly.pdbx_strand_id
1 'polypeptide(L)'
;MIKFDFDSYKGGVVHASAQKYVEAYKSAYRLAPTVPDHAKCFVTDHKKWHQDLDDSKLNFRVGTYKMGPTESQCLLKKIVNPPQEEPGKKAPEGSKVKFSSYSVLKHLRHQNIVTTENFYDAFGVPTLVLSWVNGTLESWLKSGDNKTKFFGTSITRPSSWFRKLAVDLSSALEYLFEKEVYPDDGSLENLYVCLVGTKVCLKILICEVTKLSHPNAIEAKKKMLWEKARTTLLRIAKCQSGTVSPAIDMFCKYIGNKTSTLEGYPDIWTNNKKVCYLLTIVASDAVDVRKKLSNANIAWPKATSGDVNPLLRAVVNHEMKKNIPVEYDISDPYDYLRLCKNILKHWLSLSKKVDLLKSSCSDRDGFIQRMENWDRKIWFKLYEAIGWPEQS
;
A
#
# COMPACT_ATOMS: atom_id res chain seq x y z
N MET A 1 7.41 32.94 -21.74
CA MET A 1 6.55 32.53 -22.86
C MET A 1 7.46 32.01 -23.96
N ILE A 2 7.65 30.71 -24.07
CA ILE A 2 8.39 30.14 -25.21
C ILE A 2 7.37 30.02 -26.34
N LYS A 3 7.46 30.94 -27.29
CA LYS A 3 6.75 30.85 -28.57
C LYS A 3 7.56 29.87 -29.43
N PHE A 4 6.94 28.81 -29.90
CA PHE A 4 7.60 27.88 -30.80
C PHE A 4 7.71 28.53 -32.19
N ASP A 5 8.92 29.00 -32.52
CA ASP A 5 9.36 29.23 -33.89
C ASP A 5 10.55 28.27 -34.12
N PHE A 6 10.42 27.37 -35.08
CA PHE A 6 11.25 26.15 -35.18
C PHE A 6 12.33 26.22 -36.28
N ASP A 7 12.86 27.40 -36.58
CA ASP A 7 13.82 27.58 -37.69
C ASP A 7 15.26 27.95 -37.29
N SER A 8 15.68 27.78 -36.04
CA SER A 8 17.08 28.03 -35.67
C SER A 8 17.70 26.94 -34.80
N TYR A 9 18.17 25.86 -35.43
CA TYR A 9 19.27 25.07 -34.87
C TYR A 9 20.11 24.46 -35.99
N LYS A 10 21.20 25.16 -36.35
CA LYS A 10 22.29 24.62 -37.18
C LYS A 10 23.33 23.99 -36.28
N GLY A 11 23.65 22.73 -36.56
CA GLY A 11 24.98 22.14 -36.38
C GLY A 11 25.41 21.81 -34.94
N GLY A 12 25.49 20.51 -34.64
CA GLY A 12 26.22 20.00 -33.49
C GLY A 12 26.01 18.49 -33.37
N VAL A 13 27.10 17.73 -33.48
CA VAL A 13 27.14 16.26 -33.61
C VAL A 13 26.46 15.58 -32.40
N VAL A 14 25.39 14.83 -32.65
CA VAL A 14 24.69 14.00 -31.66
C VAL A 14 24.56 12.57 -32.21
N HIS A 15 24.79 11.57 -31.35
CA HIS A 15 24.65 10.15 -31.65
C HIS A 15 23.36 9.82 -32.42
N ALA A 16 23.52 9.10 -33.54
CA ALA A 16 22.49 8.80 -34.55
C ALA A 16 21.20 8.14 -34.01
N SER A 17 21.21 7.55 -32.82
CA SER A 17 20.04 6.92 -32.20
C SER A 17 19.08 7.91 -31.54
N ALA A 18 19.56 9.01 -30.96
CA ALA A 18 18.72 10.03 -30.33
C ALA A 18 18.03 10.94 -31.36
N GLN A 19 18.73 11.22 -32.46
CA GLN A 19 18.19 11.99 -33.60
C GLN A 19 16.96 11.30 -34.22
N LYS A 20 16.98 9.97 -34.34
CA LYS A 20 15.88 9.21 -34.97
C LYS A 20 14.56 9.32 -34.20
N TYR A 21 14.59 9.37 -32.88
CA TYR A 21 13.38 9.53 -32.05
C TYR A 21 12.87 10.97 -32.00
N VAL A 22 13.78 11.95 -32.01
CA VAL A 22 13.42 13.37 -32.12
C VAL A 22 12.83 13.69 -33.49
N GLU A 23 13.37 13.11 -34.57
CA GLU A 23 12.85 13.22 -35.93
C GLU A 23 11.47 12.55 -36.08
N ALA A 24 11.24 11.39 -35.45
CA ALA A 24 9.94 10.73 -35.43
C ALA A 24 8.88 11.57 -34.69
N TYR A 25 9.26 12.21 -33.59
CA TYR A 25 8.38 13.11 -32.84
C TYR A 25 8.06 14.39 -33.63
N LYS A 26 9.06 14.99 -34.29
CA LYS A 26 8.88 16.14 -35.20
C LYS A 26 7.97 15.78 -36.38
N SER A 27 8.12 14.59 -36.95
CA SER A 27 7.33 14.13 -38.09
C SER A 27 5.86 13.89 -37.71
N ALA A 28 5.60 13.29 -36.55
CA ALA A 28 4.24 13.08 -36.05
C ALA A 28 3.48 14.40 -35.80
N TYR A 29 4.18 15.46 -35.39
CA TYR A 29 3.60 16.79 -35.20
C TYR A 29 3.50 17.63 -36.48
N ARG A 30 4.44 17.47 -37.43
CA ARG A 30 4.45 18.18 -38.72
C ARG A 30 3.38 17.67 -39.71
N LEU A 31 2.96 16.42 -39.59
CA LEU A 31 1.99 15.80 -40.50
C LEU A 31 0.51 16.03 -40.12
N ALA A 32 0.23 16.76 -39.02
CA ALA A 32 -1.15 17.10 -38.64
C ALA A 32 -1.60 18.38 -39.37
N PRO A 33 -2.51 18.32 -40.36
CA PRO A 33 -2.70 19.43 -41.31
C PRO A 33 -3.36 20.69 -40.72
N THR A 34 -3.95 20.60 -39.54
CA THR A 34 -4.45 21.75 -38.77
C THR A 34 -4.65 21.27 -37.35
N VAL A 35 -3.68 21.48 -36.47
CA VAL A 35 -3.91 21.29 -35.03
C VAL A 35 -4.81 22.45 -34.60
N PRO A 36 -6.10 22.22 -34.27
CA PRO A 36 -6.97 23.31 -33.87
C PRO A 36 -6.38 24.01 -32.64
N ASP A 37 -6.63 25.31 -32.42
CA ASP A 37 -6.04 26.05 -31.29
C ASP A 37 -6.33 25.40 -29.92
N HIS A 38 -7.37 24.58 -29.82
CA HIS A 38 -7.73 23.77 -28.66
C HIS A 38 -6.78 22.58 -28.38
N ALA A 39 -5.89 22.23 -29.31
CA ALA A 39 -4.90 21.16 -29.17
C ALA A 39 -3.46 21.67 -28.98
N LYS A 40 -3.27 23.00 -28.83
CA LYS A 40 -1.98 23.58 -28.45
C LYS A 40 -1.78 23.48 -26.93
N CYS A 41 -0.67 22.86 -26.54
CA CYS A 41 -0.26 22.77 -25.14
C CYS A 41 0.92 23.72 -24.87
N PHE A 42 0.84 24.48 -23.77
CA PHE A 42 1.89 25.39 -23.34
C PHE A 42 2.31 25.07 -21.91
N VAL A 43 3.61 25.13 -21.65
CA VAL A 43 4.17 25.04 -20.31
C VAL A 43 4.91 26.33 -20.02
N THR A 44 4.56 26.98 -18.91
CA THR A 44 5.32 28.10 -18.38
C THR A 44 6.11 27.62 -17.16
N ASP A 45 7.44 27.67 -17.22
CA ASP A 45 8.32 27.46 -16.06
C ASP A 45 8.47 28.77 -15.29
N HIS A 46 8.02 28.79 -14.03
CA HIS A 46 8.06 29.97 -13.18
C HIS A 46 9.45 30.20 -12.57
N LYS A 47 10.41 29.29 -12.81
CA LYS A 47 11.77 29.30 -12.26
C LYS A 47 11.84 29.28 -10.73
N LYS A 48 10.73 29.00 -10.05
CA LYS A 48 10.63 28.83 -8.60
C LYS A 48 10.67 27.35 -8.24
N TRP A 49 11.44 26.99 -7.22
CA TRP A 49 11.41 25.65 -6.64
C TRP A 49 10.10 25.42 -5.88
N HIS A 50 9.51 24.24 -6.05
CA HIS A 50 8.36 23.84 -5.27
C HIS A 50 8.81 23.62 -3.81
N GLN A 51 8.11 24.27 -2.89
CA GLN A 51 8.36 24.14 -1.45
C GLN A 51 7.49 23.00 -0.92
N ASP A 52 8.07 22.17 -0.06
CA ASP A 52 7.33 21.20 0.74
C ASP A 52 6.56 21.92 1.86
N LEU A 53 5.75 21.17 2.60
CA LEU A 53 4.89 21.66 3.68
C LEU A 53 5.65 22.08 4.96
N ASP A 54 6.95 21.78 5.03
CA ASP A 54 7.87 22.23 6.07
C ASP A 54 8.86 23.28 5.55
N ASP A 55 8.51 23.95 4.44
CA ASP A 55 9.32 24.95 3.74
C ASP A 55 10.62 24.44 3.12
N SER A 56 10.91 23.13 3.23
CA SER A 56 12.05 22.52 2.56
C SER A 56 11.87 22.54 1.04
N LYS A 57 12.97 22.51 0.28
CA LYS A 57 12.93 22.56 -1.18
C LYS A 57 12.72 21.15 -1.74
N LEU A 58 11.65 20.96 -2.50
CA LEU A 58 11.47 19.77 -3.30
C LEU A 58 12.20 19.89 -4.63
N ASN A 59 12.63 18.75 -5.16
CA ASN A 59 13.32 18.69 -6.45
C ASN A 59 12.31 18.74 -7.63
N PHE A 60 11.48 19.79 -7.65
CA PHE A 60 10.57 20.17 -8.73
C PHE A 60 10.57 21.68 -8.88
N ARG A 61 10.36 22.17 -10.12
CA ARG A 61 10.01 23.57 -10.34
C ARG A 61 8.50 23.73 -10.47
N VAL A 62 8.00 24.90 -10.07
CA VAL A 62 6.61 25.29 -10.26
C VAL A 62 6.39 25.70 -11.71
N GLY A 63 5.33 25.17 -12.30
CA GLY A 63 4.91 25.50 -13.65
C GLY A 63 3.41 25.75 -13.76
N THR A 64 3.03 26.32 -14.89
CA THR A 64 1.64 26.34 -15.36
C THR A 64 1.56 25.52 -16.63
N TYR A 65 0.63 24.57 -16.68
CA TYR A 65 0.28 23.82 -17.87
C TYR A 65 -1.04 24.32 -18.45
N LYS A 66 -1.05 24.67 -19.73
CA LYS A 66 -2.23 25.15 -20.45
C LYS A 66 -2.50 24.23 -21.63
N MET A 67 -3.72 23.72 -21.73
CA MET A 67 -4.22 22.90 -22.84
C MET A 67 -5.53 23.50 -23.32
N GLY A 68 -5.49 24.19 -24.47
CA GLY A 68 -6.65 24.96 -24.95
C GLY A 68 -7.11 26.04 -23.93
N PRO A 69 -8.40 26.08 -23.54
CA PRO A 69 -8.91 27.04 -22.57
C PRO A 69 -8.57 26.67 -21.12
N THR A 70 -8.11 25.44 -20.86
CA THR A 70 -7.87 24.94 -19.50
C THR A 70 -6.45 25.24 -19.07
N GLU A 71 -6.31 25.76 -17.85
CA GLU A 71 -5.02 26.05 -17.22
C GLU A 71 -4.97 25.40 -15.84
N SER A 72 -3.83 24.80 -15.51
CA SER A 72 -3.60 24.16 -14.21
C SER A 72 -2.17 24.37 -13.74
N GLN A 73 -1.98 24.46 -12.42
CA GLN A 73 -0.65 24.37 -11.83
C GLN A 73 -0.07 22.97 -12.07
N CYS A 74 1.24 22.92 -12.33
CA CYS A 74 1.95 21.67 -12.58
C CYS A 74 3.33 21.69 -11.93
N LEU A 75 3.90 20.50 -11.75
CA LEU A 75 5.28 20.32 -11.31
C LEU A 75 6.16 19.98 -12.51
N LEU A 76 7.31 20.62 -12.58
CA LEU A 76 8.30 20.40 -13.62
C LEU A 76 9.46 19.64 -13.01
N LYS A 77 9.56 18.35 -13.33
CA LYS A 77 10.70 17.52 -12.94
C LYS A 77 11.77 17.66 -14.02
N LYS A 78 12.71 18.56 -13.76
CA LYS A 78 13.96 18.65 -14.50
C LYS A 78 14.96 17.76 -13.80
N ILE A 79 15.70 16.94 -14.54
CA ILE A 79 16.95 16.44 -13.98
C ILE A 79 18.06 17.30 -14.55
N VAL A 80 18.31 18.39 -13.84
CA VAL A 80 19.55 19.14 -13.99
C VAL A 80 20.62 18.24 -13.36
N ASN A 81 21.76 18.04 -14.03
CA ASN A 81 23.00 17.83 -13.26
C ASN A 81 22.98 18.89 -12.14
N PRO A 82 23.27 18.56 -10.87
CA PRO A 82 23.28 19.58 -9.83
C PRO A 82 24.05 20.80 -10.37
N PRO A 83 23.58 22.03 -10.09
CA PRO A 83 24.36 23.21 -10.45
C PRO A 83 25.80 22.96 -10.03
N GLN A 84 26.73 23.21 -10.94
CA GLN A 84 28.16 23.19 -10.66
C GLN A 84 28.49 24.22 -9.56
N GLU A 85 28.16 23.92 -8.30
CA GLU A 85 28.68 24.66 -7.14
C GLU A 85 29.87 23.92 -6.51
N GLU A 86 30.13 22.67 -6.90
CA GLU A 86 31.37 21.96 -6.56
C GLU A 86 32.01 21.32 -7.81
N PRO A 87 33.14 21.83 -8.31
CA PRO A 87 33.91 21.15 -9.35
C PRO A 87 34.48 19.85 -8.77
N GLY A 88 33.99 18.69 -9.24
CA GLY A 88 34.58 17.39 -8.94
C GLY A 88 33.61 16.23 -8.66
N LYS A 89 32.34 16.49 -8.36
CA LYS A 89 31.33 15.42 -8.17
C LYS A 89 30.69 15.06 -9.52
N LYS A 90 31.05 13.90 -10.07
CA LYS A 90 30.32 13.31 -11.20
C LYS A 90 28.85 13.14 -10.78
N ALA A 91 27.91 13.62 -11.62
CA ALA A 91 26.50 13.33 -11.44
C ALA A 91 26.31 11.81 -11.39
N PRO A 92 25.49 11.27 -10.48
CA PRO A 92 25.23 9.84 -10.43
C PRO A 92 24.65 9.39 -11.77
N GLU A 93 25.39 8.51 -12.43
CA GLU A 93 25.07 7.88 -13.70
C GLU A 93 23.78 7.07 -13.52
N GLY A 94 22.66 7.59 -14.01
CA GLY A 94 21.34 6.97 -13.82
C GLY A 94 20.18 7.95 -13.75
N SER A 95 20.43 9.23 -13.48
CA SER A 95 19.39 10.24 -13.27
C SER A 95 19.00 10.99 -14.55
N LYS A 96 18.52 10.30 -15.58
CA LYS A 96 17.99 10.99 -16.79
C LYS A 96 16.58 10.51 -17.03
N VAL A 97 15.59 11.40 -16.92
CA VAL A 97 14.23 11.15 -17.39
C VAL A 97 14.32 10.75 -18.85
N LYS A 98 13.96 9.50 -19.14
CA LYS A 98 13.97 8.96 -20.49
C LYS A 98 12.61 9.21 -21.14
N PHE A 99 12.62 9.64 -22.41
CA PHE A 99 11.39 9.71 -23.21
C PHE A 99 10.66 8.34 -23.27
N SER A 100 11.42 7.24 -23.21
CA SER A 100 10.87 5.89 -23.10
C SER A 100 10.01 5.70 -21.85
N SER A 101 10.37 6.34 -20.73
CA SER A 101 9.58 6.30 -19.50
C SER A 101 8.30 7.10 -19.67
N TYR A 102 8.39 8.33 -20.18
CA TYR A 102 7.21 9.16 -20.51
C TYR A 102 6.22 8.41 -21.42
N SER A 103 6.72 7.73 -22.46
CA SER A 103 5.87 7.02 -23.43
C SER A 103 4.98 5.95 -22.80
N VAL A 104 5.43 5.36 -21.68
CA VAL A 104 4.65 4.41 -20.87
C VAL A 104 3.76 5.17 -19.87
N LEU A 105 4.35 6.12 -19.14
CA LEU A 105 3.68 6.85 -18.05
C LEU A 105 2.51 7.73 -18.53
N LYS A 106 2.56 8.26 -19.75
CA LYS A 106 1.51 9.16 -20.29
C LYS A 106 0.12 8.54 -20.33
N HIS A 107 0.01 7.20 -20.33
CA HIS A 107 -1.26 6.48 -20.35
C HIS A 107 -1.74 6.02 -18.97
N LEU A 108 -0.93 6.17 -17.92
CA LEU A 108 -1.31 5.74 -16.58
C LEU A 108 -2.26 6.76 -15.95
N ARG A 109 -3.44 6.30 -15.56
CA ARG A 109 -4.42 7.10 -14.82
C ARG A 109 -4.89 6.30 -13.61
N HIS A 110 -4.42 6.69 -12.43
CA HIS A 110 -4.83 6.11 -11.17
C HIS A 110 -4.89 7.20 -10.11
N GLN A 111 -5.92 7.18 -9.26
CA GLN A 111 -6.16 8.25 -8.29
C GLN A 111 -5.01 8.43 -7.28
N ASN A 112 -4.21 7.39 -7.04
CA ASN A 112 -3.06 7.42 -6.11
C ASN A 112 -1.70 7.51 -6.82
N ILE A 113 -1.65 7.84 -8.11
CA ILE A 113 -0.40 8.05 -8.86
C ILE A 113 -0.37 9.51 -9.35
N VAL A 114 0.79 10.16 -9.27
CA VAL A 114 1.00 11.48 -9.87
C VAL A 114 0.87 11.35 -11.39
N THR A 115 -0.02 12.12 -12.00
CA THR A 115 -0.26 12.01 -13.44
C THR A 115 0.89 12.67 -14.20
N THR A 116 1.39 11.98 -15.22
CA THR A 116 2.35 12.57 -16.17
C THR A 116 1.57 13.22 -17.31
N GLU A 117 1.51 14.55 -17.28
CA GLU A 117 0.70 15.36 -18.20
C GLU A 117 1.39 15.54 -19.55
N ASN A 118 2.71 15.72 -19.54
CA ASN A 118 3.47 15.97 -20.76
C ASN A 118 4.98 15.74 -20.57
N PHE A 119 5.73 15.76 -21.67
CA PHE A 119 7.19 15.74 -21.70
C PHE A 119 7.68 16.72 -22.76
N TYR A 120 8.71 17.48 -22.43
CA TYR A 120 9.41 18.32 -23.40
C TYR A 120 10.91 18.32 -23.14
N ASP A 121 11.66 18.62 -24.20
CA ASP A 121 13.10 18.84 -24.13
C ASP A 121 13.37 20.29 -24.57
N ALA A 122 13.80 21.12 -23.62
CA ALA A 122 14.21 22.49 -23.89
C ALA A 122 15.73 22.59 -23.70
N PHE A 123 16.46 22.84 -24.79
CA PHE A 123 17.91 23.01 -24.79
C PHE A 123 18.69 21.80 -24.22
N GLY A 124 18.24 20.57 -24.51
CA GLY A 124 18.88 19.34 -24.05
C GLY A 124 18.55 18.97 -22.60
N VAL A 125 17.54 19.61 -22.01
CA VAL A 125 17.07 19.35 -20.65
C VAL A 125 15.70 18.67 -20.72
N PRO A 126 15.66 17.32 -20.72
CA PRO A 126 14.40 16.58 -20.70
C PRO A 126 13.64 16.89 -19.40
N THR A 127 12.36 17.22 -19.55
CA THR A 127 11.50 17.67 -18.45
C THR A 127 10.15 16.96 -18.50
N LEU A 128 9.75 16.35 -17.39
CA LEU A 128 8.38 15.88 -17.20
C LEU A 128 7.51 17.00 -16.65
N VAL A 129 6.30 17.09 -17.20
CA VAL A 129 5.20 17.88 -16.64
C VAL A 129 4.31 16.93 -15.87
N LEU A 130 4.15 17.19 -14.58
CA LEU A 130 3.45 16.33 -13.64
C LEU A 130 2.26 17.10 -13.02
N SER A 131 1.20 16.38 -12.67
CA SER A 131 0.10 16.94 -11.88
C SER A 131 0.60 17.48 -10.54
N TRP A 132 -0.06 18.51 -10.02
CA TRP A 132 0.30 19.14 -8.75
C TRP A 132 0.20 18.19 -7.55
N VAL A 133 1.15 18.34 -6.62
CA VAL A 133 1.10 17.79 -5.25
C VAL A 133 1.45 18.91 -4.27
N ASN A 134 0.99 18.81 -3.03
CA ASN A 134 1.21 19.86 -2.03
C ASN A 134 2.52 19.69 -1.27
N GLY A 135 3.05 18.47 -1.21
CA GLY A 135 4.26 18.16 -0.46
C GLY A 135 4.46 16.67 -0.26
N THR A 136 5.48 16.31 0.50
CA THR A 136 5.69 14.94 0.96
C THR A 136 4.75 14.61 2.11
N LEU A 137 4.40 13.32 2.23
CA LEU A 137 3.63 12.81 3.35
C LEU A 137 4.35 13.07 4.68
N GLU A 138 5.67 12.96 4.72
CA GLU A 138 6.43 13.16 5.95
C GLU A 138 6.38 14.59 6.45
N SER A 139 6.55 15.57 5.56
CA SER A 139 6.43 16.98 5.93
C SER A 139 4.99 17.28 6.33
N TRP A 140 3.98 16.75 5.63
CA TRP A 140 2.57 16.87 6.04
C TRP A 140 2.30 16.32 7.45
N LEU A 141 2.90 15.17 7.79
CA LEU A 141 2.76 14.55 9.12
C LEU A 141 3.44 15.39 10.21
N LYS A 142 4.52 16.12 9.89
CA LYS A 142 5.20 17.03 10.84
C LYS A 142 4.43 18.34 11.07
N SER A 143 3.52 18.71 10.17
CA SER A 143 2.75 19.95 10.28
C SER A 143 1.56 19.82 11.24
N GLY A 144 1.52 20.68 12.27
CA GLY A 144 0.38 20.79 13.21
C GLY A 144 -0.02 19.46 13.85
N ASP A 145 -1.34 19.23 13.97
CA ASP A 145 -1.89 18.01 14.59
C ASP A 145 -2.05 16.83 13.61
N ASN A 146 -1.49 16.92 12.40
CA ASN A 146 -1.72 15.92 11.36
C ASN A 146 -1.18 14.54 11.76
N LYS A 147 -0.06 14.48 12.47
CA LYS A 147 0.47 13.23 13.05
C LYS A 147 -0.58 12.52 13.91
N THR A 148 -1.20 13.25 14.84
CA THR A 148 -2.21 12.72 15.76
C THR A 148 -3.49 12.34 15.02
N LYS A 149 -3.90 13.12 14.01
CA LYS A 149 -5.06 12.77 13.17
C LYS A 149 -4.80 11.53 12.33
N PHE A 150 -3.59 11.40 11.80
CA PHE A 150 -3.20 10.33 10.91
C PHE A 150 -3.03 9.02 11.67
N PHE A 151 -2.38 9.01 12.83
CA PHE A 151 -2.18 7.78 13.59
C PHE A 151 -3.17 7.54 14.73
N GLY A 152 -4.01 8.52 15.07
CA GLY A 152 -4.85 8.49 16.25
C GLY A 152 -4.05 8.61 17.55
N THR A 153 -4.76 8.46 18.67
CA THR A 153 -4.18 8.49 20.03
C THR A 153 -3.64 7.14 20.48
N SER A 154 -4.04 6.06 19.81
CA SER A 154 -3.60 4.70 20.14
C SER A 154 -2.43 4.28 19.27
N ILE A 155 -1.33 3.84 19.91
CA ILE A 155 -0.14 3.30 19.23
C ILE A 155 -0.25 1.79 18.97
N THR A 156 -1.30 1.13 19.45
CA THR A 156 -1.38 -0.35 19.50
C THR A 156 -1.96 -0.97 18.24
N ARG A 157 -2.64 -0.19 17.39
CA ARG A 157 -3.33 -0.66 16.17
C ARG A 157 -3.21 0.38 15.05
N PRO A 158 -3.19 -0.05 13.77
CA PRO A 158 -3.32 0.85 12.64
C PRO A 158 -4.57 1.75 12.75
N SER A 159 -4.40 3.06 12.56
CA SER A 159 -5.53 3.98 12.41
C SER A 159 -6.26 3.77 11.08
N SER A 160 -7.48 4.31 10.97
CA SER A 160 -8.23 4.29 9.70
C SER A 160 -7.47 4.97 8.55
N TRP A 161 -6.79 6.09 8.83
CA TRP A 161 -5.98 6.80 7.85
C TRP A 161 -4.74 6.02 7.41
N PHE A 162 -4.01 5.41 8.36
CA PHE A 162 -2.85 4.58 8.03
C PHE A 162 -3.26 3.36 7.20
N ARG A 163 -4.36 2.70 7.56
CA ARG A 163 -4.92 1.59 6.79
C ARG A 163 -5.31 2.02 5.38
N LYS A 164 -6.02 3.15 5.26
CA LYS A 164 -6.39 3.70 3.95
C LYS A 164 -5.15 3.98 3.11
N LEU A 165 -4.09 4.53 3.70
CA LEU A 165 -2.84 4.79 2.99
C LEU A 165 -2.21 3.48 2.48
N ALA A 166 -2.15 2.44 3.31
CA ALA A 166 -1.63 1.14 2.89
C ALA A 166 -2.47 0.50 1.76
N VAL A 167 -3.80 0.59 1.84
CA VAL A 167 -4.72 0.11 0.80
C VAL A 167 -4.56 0.90 -0.50
N ASP A 168 -4.53 2.23 -0.43
CA ASP A 168 -4.33 3.12 -1.58
C ASP A 168 -2.98 2.85 -2.28
N LEU A 169 -1.92 2.56 -1.49
CA LEU A 169 -0.59 2.18 -1.99
C LEU A 169 -0.63 0.81 -2.68
N SER A 170 -1.28 -0.18 -2.07
CA SER A 170 -1.45 -1.52 -2.65
C SER A 170 -2.24 -1.48 -3.96
N SER A 171 -3.36 -0.75 -3.98
CA SER A 171 -4.18 -0.56 -5.18
C SER A 171 -3.38 0.06 -6.33
N ALA A 172 -2.54 1.06 -6.03
CA ALA A 172 -1.70 1.68 -7.06
C ALA A 172 -0.64 0.73 -7.61
N LEU A 173 -0.03 -0.10 -6.76
CA LEU A 173 0.97 -1.10 -7.19
C LEU A 173 0.36 -2.24 -7.99
N GLU A 174 -0.80 -2.76 -7.58
CA GLU A 174 -1.54 -3.76 -8.34
C GLU A 174 -1.91 -3.22 -9.73
N TYR A 175 -2.45 -1.99 -9.80
CA TYR A 175 -2.74 -1.32 -11.07
C TYR A 175 -1.49 -1.21 -11.97
N LEU A 176 -0.33 -0.87 -11.40
CA LEU A 176 0.92 -0.81 -12.17
C LEU A 176 1.32 -2.18 -12.71
N PHE A 177 1.19 -3.24 -11.91
CA PHE A 177 1.50 -4.60 -12.34
C PHE A 177 0.54 -5.12 -13.42
N GLU A 178 -0.74 -4.78 -13.33
CA GLU A 178 -1.74 -5.06 -14.37
C GLU A 178 -1.41 -4.36 -15.70
N LYS A 179 -0.76 -3.20 -15.64
CA LYS A 179 -0.29 -2.46 -16.83
C LYS A 179 1.13 -2.83 -17.25
N GLU A 180 1.73 -3.85 -16.63
CA GLU A 180 3.12 -4.27 -16.87
C GLU A 180 4.13 -3.13 -16.69
N VAL A 181 3.82 -2.19 -15.81
CA VAL A 181 4.68 -1.05 -15.49
C VAL A 181 5.39 -1.30 -14.18
N TYR A 182 6.71 -1.26 -14.22
CA TYR A 182 7.55 -1.47 -13.05
C TYR A 182 8.34 -0.19 -12.75
N PRO A 183 7.94 0.59 -11.72
CA PRO A 183 8.67 1.77 -11.30
C PRO A 183 10.14 1.46 -10.97
N ASP A 184 10.96 2.50 -11.06
CA ASP A 184 12.31 2.45 -10.52
C ASP A 184 12.33 2.24 -9.00
N ASP A 185 13.54 2.07 -8.49
CA ASP A 185 13.76 1.78 -7.08
C ASP A 185 13.39 2.96 -6.17
N GLY A 186 13.49 4.21 -6.65
CA GLY A 186 13.26 5.41 -5.86
C GLY A 186 11.79 5.82 -5.73
N SER A 187 10.90 5.33 -6.61
CA SER A 187 9.50 5.77 -6.70
C SER A 187 8.67 5.56 -5.42
N LEU A 188 9.07 4.64 -4.55
CA LEU A 188 8.39 4.32 -3.28
C LEU A 188 9.09 4.85 -2.04
N GLU A 189 10.24 5.52 -2.19
CA GLU A 189 11.00 6.06 -1.05
C GLU A 189 10.28 7.24 -0.40
N ASN A 190 9.69 8.11 -1.24
CA ASN A 190 8.97 9.30 -0.83
C ASN A 190 7.53 9.24 -1.34
N LEU A 191 6.59 9.25 -0.41
CA LEU A 191 5.16 9.37 -0.72
C LEU A 191 4.77 10.85 -0.70
N TYR A 192 3.89 11.24 -1.62
CA TYR A 192 3.42 12.62 -1.75
C TYR A 192 1.95 12.72 -1.34
N VAL A 193 1.53 13.93 -0.99
CA VAL A 193 0.13 14.22 -0.66
C VAL A 193 -0.43 15.32 -1.57
N CYS A 194 -1.68 15.14 -1.95
CA CYS A 194 -2.49 16.17 -2.58
C CYS A 194 -3.65 16.52 -1.64
N LEU A 195 -3.81 17.82 -1.38
CA LEU A 195 -4.83 18.38 -0.49
C LEU A 195 -5.94 18.97 -1.36
N VAL A 196 -7.14 18.37 -1.27
CA VAL A 196 -8.35 18.84 -1.96
C VAL A 196 -9.38 19.22 -0.91
N GLY A 197 -9.42 20.50 -0.55
CA GLY A 197 -10.18 20.96 0.61
C GLY A 197 -9.66 20.33 1.89
N THR A 198 -10.53 19.61 2.61
CA THR A 198 -10.16 18.86 3.82
C THR A 198 -9.68 17.43 3.55
N LYS A 199 -9.74 16.97 2.30
CA LYS A 199 -9.34 15.61 1.93
C LYS A 199 -7.86 15.56 1.59
N VAL A 200 -7.19 14.54 2.12
CA VAL A 200 -5.79 14.24 1.85
C VAL A 200 -5.74 12.99 0.98
N CYS A 201 -5.10 13.08 -0.17
CA CYS A 201 -4.94 11.97 -1.10
C CYS A 201 -3.46 11.60 -1.20
N LEU A 202 -3.16 10.32 -0.98
CA LEU A 202 -1.83 9.76 -1.22
C LEU A 202 -1.53 9.75 -2.71
N LYS A 203 -0.30 10.12 -3.07
CA LYS A 203 0.22 10.04 -4.44
C LYS A 203 1.60 9.38 -4.45
N ILE A 204 1.77 8.39 -5.32
CA ILE A 204 3.06 7.82 -5.69
C ILE A 204 3.59 8.59 -6.90
N LEU A 205 4.84 9.04 -6.81
CA LEU A 205 5.51 9.67 -7.92
C LEU A 205 6.34 8.63 -8.67
N ILE A 206 6.12 8.53 -9.98
CA ILE A 206 6.89 7.66 -10.86
C ILE A 206 7.48 8.53 -11.96
N CYS A 207 8.80 8.66 -12.00
CA CYS A 207 9.51 9.39 -13.05
C CYS A 207 10.17 8.45 -14.04
N GLU A 208 10.54 7.25 -13.60
CA GLU A 208 11.23 6.25 -14.40
C GLU A 208 10.60 4.86 -14.24
N VAL A 209 10.63 4.10 -15.32
CA VAL A 209 10.11 2.73 -15.38
C VAL A 209 11.17 1.81 -15.96
N THR A 210 11.25 0.61 -15.41
CA THR A 210 12.16 -0.43 -15.87
C THR A 210 11.44 -1.32 -16.89
N LYS A 211 12.04 -1.49 -18.08
CA LYS A 211 11.55 -2.49 -19.04
C LYS A 211 12.07 -3.86 -18.64
N LEU A 212 11.17 -4.79 -18.38
CA LEU A 212 11.49 -6.16 -18.01
C LEU A 212 10.81 -7.10 -19.00
N SER A 213 11.56 -8.04 -19.56
CA SER A 213 11.05 -9.01 -20.55
C SER A 213 11.05 -10.44 -20.03
N HIS A 214 11.79 -10.74 -18.96
CA HIS A 214 11.95 -12.10 -18.45
C HIS A 214 11.02 -12.33 -17.25
N PRO A 215 10.22 -13.41 -17.20
CA PRO A 215 9.26 -13.67 -16.11
C PRO A 215 9.88 -13.66 -14.71
N ASN A 216 11.05 -14.28 -14.55
CA ASN A 216 11.76 -14.30 -13.26
C ASN A 216 12.19 -12.90 -12.81
N ALA A 217 12.61 -12.04 -13.74
CA ALA A 217 12.98 -10.66 -13.42
C ALA A 217 11.76 -9.81 -13.06
N ILE A 218 10.61 -10.06 -13.71
CA ILE A 218 9.32 -9.44 -13.39
C ILE A 218 8.92 -9.78 -11.95
N GLU A 219 8.90 -11.07 -11.60
CA GLU A 219 8.50 -11.52 -10.26
C GLU A 219 9.48 -11.02 -9.17
N ALA A 220 10.79 -11.04 -9.46
CA ALA A 220 11.78 -10.45 -8.55
C ALA A 220 11.53 -8.94 -8.34
N LYS A 221 11.21 -8.19 -9.40
CA LYS A 221 10.91 -6.76 -9.30
C LYS A 221 9.61 -6.49 -8.54
N LYS A 222 8.55 -7.27 -8.76
CA LYS A 222 7.30 -7.19 -7.98
C LYS A 222 7.56 -7.40 -6.50
N LYS A 223 8.30 -8.47 -6.15
CA LYS A 223 8.67 -8.78 -4.76
C LYS A 223 9.45 -7.63 -4.11
N MET A 224 10.41 -7.06 -4.83
CA MET A 224 11.19 -5.91 -4.37
C MET A 224 10.31 -4.67 -4.15
N LEU A 225 9.40 -4.35 -5.08
CA LEU A 225 8.49 -3.20 -4.95
C LEU A 225 7.53 -3.38 -3.76
N TRP A 226 7.01 -4.59 -3.53
CA TRP A 226 6.22 -4.88 -2.34
C TRP A 226 7.02 -4.69 -1.05
N GLU A 227 8.25 -5.19 -0.99
CA GLU A 227 9.11 -4.99 0.18
C GLU A 227 9.41 -3.50 0.43
N LYS A 228 9.60 -2.71 -0.64
CA LYS A 228 9.74 -1.25 -0.53
C LYS A 228 8.47 -0.58 0.01
N ALA A 229 7.30 -0.98 -0.46
CA ALA A 229 6.04 -0.47 0.09
C ALA A 229 5.90 -0.76 1.59
N ARG A 230 6.21 -1.99 2.02
CA ARG A 230 6.18 -2.41 3.43
C ARG A 230 7.15 -1.60 4.29
N THR A 231 8.40 -1.49 3.84
CA THR A 231 9.45 -0.76 4.56
C THR A 231 9.15 0.72 4.66
N THR A 232 8.63 1.36 3.61
CA THR A 232 8.17 2.76 3.64
C THR A 232 7.04 2.94 4.66
N LEU A 233 6.05 2.05 4.69
CA LEU A 233 4.94 2.13 5.66
C LEU A 233 5.40 1.91 7.10
N LEU A 234 6.29 0.96 7.34
CA LEU A 234 6.87 0.73 8.66
C LEU A 234 7.72 1.93 9.12
N ARG A 235 8.44 2.56 8.20
CA ARG A 235 9.20 3.80 8.47
C ARG A 235 8.27 4.94 8.87
N ILE A 236 7.17 5.14 8.13
CA ILE A 236 6.12 6.11 8.46
C ILE A 236 5.52 5.81 9.85
N ALA A 237 5.19 4.55 10.15
CA ALA A 237 4.68 4.15 11.46
C ALA A 237 5.66 4.43 12.60
N LYS A 238 6.97 4.19 12.40
CA LYS A 238 8.02 4.53 13.39
C LYS A 238 8.06 6.02 13.71
N CYS A 239 7.71 6.90 12.76
CA CYS A 239 7.64 8.34 13.02
C CYS A 239 6.60 8.70 14.09
N GLN A 240 5.60 7.85 14.37
CA GLN A 240 4.61 8.06 15.43
C GLN A 240 5.23 7.97 16.83
N SER A 241 5.74 6.79 17.18
CA SER A 241 6.06 6.37 18.55
C SER A 241 7.49 5.86 18.74
N GLY A 242 8.34 5.92 17.70
CA GLY A 242 9.69 5.35 17.70
C GLY A 242 9.73 3.82 17.62
N THR A 243 8.68 3.14 18.07
CA THR A 243 8.49 1.68 17.99
C THR A 243 7.24 1.33 17.19
N VAL A 244 7.29 0.22 16.44
CA VAL A 244 6.14 -0.30 15.68
C VAL A 244 5.43 -1.33 16.54
N SER A 245 4.12 -1.18 16.75
CA SER A 245 3.34 -2.17 17.48
C SER A 245 3.20 -3.48 16.68
N PRO A 246 3.07 -4.64 17.35
CA PRO A 246 2.93 -5.92 16.66
C PRO A 246 1.78 -5.98 15.65
N ALA A 247 0.66 -5.30 15.92
CA ALA A 247 -0.48 -5.26 15.00
C ALA A 247 -0.16 -4.48 13.71
N ILE A 248 0.55 -3.34 13.83
CA ILE A 248 1.00 -2.58 12.66
C ILE A 248 2.04 -3.38 11.87
N ASP A 249 2.98 -4.04 12.55
CA ASP A 249 3.99 -4.89 11.90
C ASP A 249 3.35 -6.02 11.09
N MET A 250 2.39 -6.74 11.68
CA MET A 250 1.66 -7.81 10.97
C MET A 250 0.82 -7.26 9.80
N PHE A 251 0.09 -6.16 10.00
CA PHE A 251 -0.68 -5.51 8.93
C PHE A 251 0.21 -5.10 7.76
N CYS A 252 1.36 -4.46 8.03
CA CYS A 252 2.32 -4.09 6.99
C CYS A 252 2.91 -5.32 6.30
N LYS A 253 3.26 -6.38 7.03
CA LYS A 253 3.79 -7.62 6.43
C LYS A 253 2.79 -8.31 5.50
N TYR A 254 1.49 -8.14 5.76
CA TYR A 254 0.43 -8.68 4.93
C TYR A 254 0.29 -7.99 3.56
N ILE A 255 0.86 -6.79 3.38
CA ILE A 255 0.82 -6.05 2.12
C ILE A 255 1.51 -6.83 1.00
N GLY A 256 0.93 -6.82 -0.20
CA GLY A 256 1.40 -7.60 -1.35
C GLY A 256 0.67 -8.95 -1.51
N ASN A 257 -0.19 -9.29 -0.56
CA ASN A 257 -1.40 -10.06 -0.87
C ASN A 257 -2.42 -9.15 -1.58
N LYS A 258 -3.54 -9.72 -2.06
CA LYS A 258 -4.60 -8.98 -2.76
C LYS A 258 -5.09 -7.79 -1.93
N THR A 259 -5.22 -6.61 -2.54
CA THR A 259 -5.70 -5.39 -1.83
C THR A 259 -7.05 -5.60 -1.16
N SER A 260 -7.97 -6.36 -1.77
CA SER A 260 -9.28 -6.66 -1.20
C SER A 260 -9.22 -7.40 0.14
N THR A 261 -8.19 -8.23 0.38
CA THR A 261 -8.02 -8.90 1.67
C THR A 261 -7.34 -8.00 2.71
N LEU A 262 -6.56 -7.00 2.27
CA LEU A 262 -5.94 -6.02 3.17
C LEU A 262 -7.00 -5.15 3.85
N GLU A 263 -8.05 -4.74 3.14
CA GLU A 263 -9.17 -3.98 3.72
C GLU A 263 -9.85 -4.75 4.87
N GLY A 264 -9.98 -6.06 4.72
CA GLY A 264 -10.60 -6.98 5.65
C GLY A 264 -9.74 -7.40 6.85
N TYR A 265 -8.49 -6.94 6.97
CA TYR A 265 -7.53 -7.42 7.98
C TYR A 265 -8.04 -7.29 9.44
N PRO A 266 -7.67 -8.23 10.36
CA PRO A 266 -8.38 -8.41 11.63
C PRO A 266 -8.00 -7.49 12.81
N ASP A 267 -7.02 -6.61 12.66
CA ASP A 267 -6.56 -5.64 13.68
C ASP A 267 -7.67 -4.70 14.20
N ILE A 268 -8.67 -4.40 13.37
CA ILE A 268 -9.81 -3.54 13.73
C ILE A 268 -11.13 -4.30 13.93
N TRP A 269 -11.11 -5.63 13.93
CA TRP A 269 -12.34 -6.40 14.07
C TRP A 269 -12.99 -6.23 15.43
N THR A 270 -14.30 -6.03 15.42
CA THR A 270 -15.14 -6.12 16.61
C THR A 270 -15.25 -7.58 17.07
N ASN A 271 -15.63 -7.79 18.32
CA ASN A 271 -15.88 -9.12 18.86
C ASN A 271 -16.94 -9.86 18.04
N ASN A 272 -18.02 -9.18 17.65
CA ASN A 272 -19.03 -9.75 16.75
C ASN A 272 -18.43 -10.23 15.42
N LYS A 273 -17.55 -9.44 14.80
CA LYS A 273 -16.90 -9.83 13.53
C LYS A 273 -16.01 -11.06 13.70
N LYS A 274 -15.29 -11.19 14.83
CA LYS A 274 -14.50 -12.38 15.17
C LYS A 274 -15.38 -13.62 15.35
N VAL A 275 -16.54 -13.48 16.01
CA VAL A 275 -17.49 -14.59 16.13
C VAL A 275 -18.03 -15.01 14.76
N CYS A 276 -18.48 -14.05 13.94
CA CYS A 276 -18.97 -14.36 12.59
C CYS A 276 -17.90 -15.06 11.75
N TYR A 277 -16.65 -14.60 11.83
CA TYR A 277 -15.53 -15.20 11.13
C TYR A 277 -15.31 -16.66 11.57
N LEU A 278 -15.28 -16.92 12.88
CA LEU A 278 -15.11 -18.28 13.41
C LEU A 278 -16.28 -19.21 13.03
N LEU A 279 -17.51 -18.70 13.06
CA LEU A 279 -18.69 -19.43 12.57
C LEU A 279 -18.57 -19.80 11.10
N THR A 280 -18.04 -18.88 10.28
CA THR A 280 -17.86 -19.09 8.84
C THR A 280 -16.79 -20.15 8.58
N ILE A 281 -15.62 -20.06 9.23
CA ILE A 281 -14.54 -21.05 9.10
C ILE A 281 -15.03 -22.46 9.40
N VAL A 282 -15.76 -22.64 10.50
CA VAL A 282 -16.23 -23.97 10.92
C VAL A 282 -17.38 -24.48 10.04
N ALA A 283 -18.10 -23.59 9.35
CA ALA A 283 -19.13 -23.97 8.37
C ALA A 283 -18.56 -24.31 6.99
N SER A 284 -17.32 -23.89 6.68
CA SER A 284 -16.61 -24.24 5.45
C SER A 284 -16.16 -25.71 5.43
N ASP A 285 -15.69 -26.18 4.27
CA ASP A 285 -15.18 -27.53 4.10
C ASP A 285 -14.04 -27.85 5.09
N ALA A 286 -14.26 -28.87 5.93
CA ALA A 286 -13.37 -29.17 7.04
C ALA A 286 -12.01 -29.72 6.58
N VAL A 287 -11.94 -30.34 5.39
CA VAL A 287 -10.69 -30.88 4.84
C VAL A 287 -9.81 -29.73 4.35
N ASP A 288 -10.38 -28.78 3.61
CA ASP A 288 -9.69 -27.57 3.14
C ASP A 288 -9.22 -26.71 4.31
N VAL A 289 -10.07 -26.48 5.31
CA VAL A 289 -9.69 -25.68 6.49
C VAL A 289 -8.54 -26.34 7.25
N ARG A 290 -8.58 -27.66 7.50
CA ARG A 290 -7.47 -28.38 8.15
C ARG A 290 -6.16 -28.25 7.37
N LYS A 291 -6.22 -28.39 6.05
CA LYS A 291 -5.06 -28.22 5.16
C LYS A 291 -4.47 -26.81 5.27
N LYS A 292 -5.30 -25.77 5.36
CA LYS A 292 -4.84 -24.39 5.53
C LYS A 292 -4.27 -24.14 6.93
N LEU A 293 -4.85 -24.76 7.97
CA LEU A 293 -4.41 -24.63 9.35
C LEU A 293 -3.06 -25.31 9.65
N SER A 294 -2.66 -26.33 8.88
CA SER A 294 -1.42 -27.09 9.15
C SER A 294 -0.17 -26.21 9.22
N ASN A 295 -0.15 -25.09 8.51
CA ASN A 295 0.98 -24.16 8.44
C ASN A 295 0.78 -22.89 9.29
N ALA A 296 -0.38 -22.75 9.93
CA ALA A 296 -0.79 -21.53 10.62
C ALA A 296 -0.27 -21.45 12.08
N ASN A 297 0.37 -22.52 12.58
CA ASN A 297 0.83 -22.63 13.98
C ASN A 297 -0.28 -22.28 14.98
N ILE A 298 -1.49 -22.81 14.73
CA ILE A 298 -2.62 -22.80 15.65
C ILE A 298 -2.56 -24.08 16.47
N ALA A 299 -2.65 -23.95 17.78
CA ALA A 299 -2.63 -25.07 18.70
C ALA A 299 -3.62 -24.85 19.84
N TRP A 300 -4.03 -25.94 20.46
CA TRP A 300 -4.80 -25.90 21.69
C TRP A 300 -4.01 -25.18 22.79
N PRO A 301 -4.63 -24.21 23.50
CA PRO A 301 -4.01 -23.56 24.65
C PRO A 301 -3.62 -24.57 25.72
N LYS A 302 -2.39 -24.46 26.23
CA LYS A 302 -1.84 -25.33 27.27
C LYS A 302 -1.74 -24.61 28.61
N ALA A 303 -1.85 -25.37 29.70
CA ALA A 303 -1.51 -24.96 31.05
C ALA A 303 0.00 -25.02 31.27
N THR A 304 0.48 -24.48 32.41
CA THR A 304 1.88 -24.57 32.81
C THR A 304 2.38 -26.02 32.94
N SER A 305 1.48 -26.96 33.26
CA SER A 305 1.77 -28.40 33.31
C SER A 305 1.92 -29.07 31.93
N GLY A 306 1.73 -28.34 30.82
CA GLY A 306 1.77 -28.88 29.45
C GLY A 306 0.45 -29.51 28.97
N ASP A 307 -0.50 -29.69 29.88
CA ASP A 307 -1.87 -30.15 29.64
C ASP A 307 -2.72 -29.13 28.87
N VAL A 308 -3.82 -29.58 28.24
CA VAL A 308 -4.85 -28.67 27.70
C VAL A 308 -5.40 -27.76 28.79
N ASN A 309 -5.60 -26.48 28.46
CA ASN A 309 -6.10 -25.47 29.39
C ASN A 309 -7.34 -25.96 30.17
N PRO A 310 -7.38 -25.82 31.51
CA PRO A 310 -8.45 -26.38 32.34
C PRO A 310 -9.85 -25.91 31.94
N LEU A 311 -9.99 -24.66 31.48
CA LEU A 311 -11.26 -24.13 31.01
C LEU A 311 -11.77 -24.92 29.80
N LEU A 312 -10.92 -25.13 28.80
CA LEU A 312 -11.28 -25.88 27.59
C LEU A 312 -11.52 -27.36 27.91
N ARG A 313 -10.69 -27.97 28.77
CA ARG A 313 -10.87 -29.35 29.25
C ARG A 313 -12.22 -29.53 29.94
N ALA A 314 -12.66 -28.57 30.76
CA ALA A 314 -13.96 -28.63 31.43
C ALA A 314 -15.12 -28.63 30.42
N VAL A 315 -15.02 -27.84 29.35
CA VAL A 315 -16.04 -27.83 28.28
C VAL A 315 -16.02 -29.14 27.49
N VAL A 316 -14.85 -29.66 27.10
CA VAL A 316 -14.73 -30.96 26.42
C VAL A 316 -15.36 -32.08 27.25
N ASN A 317 -15.03 -32.15 28.55
CA ASN A 317 -15.60 -33.14 29.46
C ASN A 317 -17.13 -33.01 29.58
N HIS A 318 -17.68 -31.80 29.53
CA HIS A 318 -19.12 -31.59 29.53
C HIS A 318 -19.76 -32.09 28.22
N GLU A 319 -19.16 -31.78 27.07
CA GLU A 319 -19.64 -32.21 25.75
C GLU A 319 -19.62 -33.73 25.59
N MET A 320 -18.62 -34.44 26.15
CA MET A 320 -18.55 -35.91 26.13
C MET A 320 -19.60 -36.59 27.01
N LYS A 321 -20.14 -35.90 28.02
CA LYS A 321 -21.17 -36.43 28.93
C LYS A 321 -22.60 -36.22 28.44
N LYS A 322 -22.79 -35.62 27.26
CA LYS A 322 -24.13 -35.43 26.68
C LYS A 322 -24.70 -36.74 26.16
N ASN A 323 -26.02 -36.80 26.00
CA ASN A 323 -26.72 -37.94 25.38
C ASN A 323 -26.16 -38.30 24.00
N ILE A 324 -25.70 -37.30 23.25
CA ILE A 324 -24.94 -37.48 22.01
C ILE A 324 -23.56 -36.86 22.26
N PRO A 325 -22.55 -37.65 22.64
CA PRO A 325 -21.21 -37.16 22.90
C PRO A 325 -20.61 -36.52 21.66
N VAL A 326 -19.89 -35.40 21.86
CA VAL A 326 -19.07 -34.80 20.81
C VAL A 326 -17.61 -35.01 21.19
N GLU A 327 -16.89 -35.79 20.38
CA GLU A 327 -15.47 -36.05 20.56
C GLU A 327 -14.63 -34.96 19.90
N TYR A 328 -13.62 -34.47 20.59
CA TYR A 328 -12.67 -33.49 20.07
C TYR A 328 -11.26 -34.07 20.10
N ASP A 329 -10.55 -33.99 18.99
CA ASP A 329 -9.13 -34.30 18.93
C ASP A 329 -8.32 -33.09 19.40
N ILE A 330 -7.69 -33.22 20.58
CA ILE A 330 -6.86 -32.16 21.18
C ILE A 330 -5.53 -31.92 20.44
N SER A 331 -5.20 -32.77 19.45
CA SER A 331 -4.09 -32.58 18.54
C SER A 331 -4.49 -31.85 17.24
N ASP A 332 -5.80 -31.79 16.92
CA ASP A 332 -6.33 -31.14 15.72
C ASP A 332 -6.68 -29.66 15.98
N PRO A 333 -6.02 -28.69 15.31
CA PRO A 333 -6.35 -27.28 15.41
C PRO A 333 -7.77 -26.94 14.95
N TYR A 334 -8.34 -27.70 14.01
CA TYR A 334 -9.72 -27.48 13.56
C TYR A 334 -10.72 -27.78 14.68
N ASP A 335 -10.50 -28.85 15.45
CA ASP A 335 -11.37 -29.20 16.58
C ASP A 335 -11.27 -28.18 17.73
N TYR A 336 -10.13 -27.51 17.90
CA TYR A 336 -10.02 -26.34 18.78
C TYR A 336 -10.96 -25.21 18.32
N LEU A 337 -10.94 -24.86 17.03
CA LEU A 337 -11.82 -23.82 16.48
C LEU A 337 -13.30 -24.23 16.57
N ARG A 338 -13.61 -25.51 16.35
CA ARG A 338 -14.96 -26.07 16.49
C ARG A 338 -15.48 -25.94 17.93
N LEU A 339 -14.63 -26.25 18.92
CA LEU A 339 -14.95 -26.05 20.33
C LEU A 339 -15.21 -24.58 20.66
N CYS A 340 -14.30 -23.68 20.27
CA CYS A 340 -14.45 -22.24 20.47
C CYS A 340 -15.74 -21.69 19.85
N LYS A 341 -16.06 -22.13 18.63
CA LYS A 341 -17.31 -21.79 17.95
C LYS A 341 -18.53 -22.28 18.73
N ASN A 342 -18.49 -23.51 19.25
CA ASN A 342 -19.60 -24.08 20.02
C ASN A 342 -19.81 -23.34 21.34
N ILE A 343 -18.73 -22.98 22.03
CA ILE A 343 -18.75 -22.11 23.23
C ILE A 343 -19.44 -20.79 22.90
N LEU A 344 -19.02 -20.11 21.84
CA LEU A 344 -19.54 -18.79 21.47
C LEU A 344 -20.99 -18.85 20.97
N LYS A 345 -21.38 -19.89 20.23
CA LYS A 345 -22.74 -20.08 19.72
C LYS A 345 -23.73 -20.43 20.82
N HIS A 346 -23.31 -21.23 21.81
CA HIS A 346 -24.18 -21.77 22.85
C HIS A 346 -23.89 -21.21 24.25
N TRP A 347 -23.31 -20.01 24.30
CA TRP A 347 -22.82 -19.38 25.53
C TRP A 347 -23.82 -19.44 26.70
N LEU A 348 -25.07 -19.02 26.47
CA LEU A 348 -26.09 -18.95 27.52
C LEU A 348 -26.41 -20.31 28.14
N SER A 349 -26.34 -21.39 27.35
CA SER A 349 -26.57 -22.74 27.85
C SER A 349 -25.32 -23.33 28.47
N LEU A 350 -24.14 -23.11 27.88
CA LEU A 350 -22.89 -23.71 28.35
C LEU A 350 -22.38 -23.07 29.64
N SER A 351 -22.46 -21.75 29.75
CA SER A 351 -22.05 -21.01 30.96
C SER A 351 -22.92 -21.35 32.19
N LYS A 352 -24.15 -21.88 32.00
CA LYS A 352 -24.97 -22.40 33.10
C LYS A 352 -24.58 -23.81 33.55
N LYS A 353 -23.87 -24.57 32.71
CA LYS A 353 -23.56 -25.99 32.93
C LYS A 353 -22.08 -26.24 33.23
N VAL A 354 -21.22 -25.30 32.86
CA VAL A 354 -19.77 -25.36 33.08
C VAL A 354 -19.36 -24.14 33.89
N ASP A 355 -19.30 -24.29 35.22
CA ASP A 355 -19.05 -23.18 36.15
C ASP A 355 -17.74 -22.47 35.87
N LEU A 356 -16.69 -23.22 35.53
CA LEU A 356 -15.38 -22.67 35.20
C LEU A 356 -15.42 -21.72 33.98
N LEU A 357 -16.30 -21.98 33.01
CA LEU A 357 -16.48 -21.12 31.84
C LEU A 357 -17.10 -19.78 32.26
N LYS A 358 -18.13 -19.81 33.10
CA LYS A 358 -18.80 -18.60 33.60
C LYS A 358 -17.89 -17.76 34.49
N SER A 359 -17.20 -18.40 35.44
CA SER A 359 -16.33 -17.69 36.39
C SER A 359 -15.08 -17.09 35.72
N SER A 360 -14.55 -17.72 34.67
CA SER A 360 -13.30 -17.29 34.04
C SER A 360 -13.44 -16.22 32.96
N CYS A 361 -14.63 -16.09 32.37
CA CYS A 361 -14.89 -15.28 31.19
C CYS A 361 -16.04 -14.28 31.36
N SER A 362 -16.96 -14.52 32.30
CA SER A 362 -18.19 -13.73 32.52
C SER A 362 -19.20 -13.77 31.36
N ASP A 363 -18.78 -13.46 30.14
CA ASP A 363 -19.60 -13.43 28.93
C ASP A 363 -18.84 -13.89 27.66
N ARG A 364 -19.52 -13.79 26.50
CA ARG A 364 -18.96 -14.14 25.18
C ARG A 364 -17.72 -13.33 24.82
N ASP A 365 -17.72 -12.05 25.17
CA ASP A 365 -16.64 -11.13 24.83
C ASP A 365 -15.41 -11.41 25.69
N GLY A 366 -15.60 -11.73 26.97
CA GLY A 366 -14.54 -12.21 27.85
C GLY A 366 -13.95 -13.55 27.39
N PHE A 367 -14.72 -14.43 26.75
CA PHE A 367 -14.16 -15.63 26.11
C PHE A 367 -13.28 -15.30 24.90
N ILE A 368 -13.69 -14.36 24.05
CA ILE A 368 -12.86 -13.87 22.93
C ILE A 368 -11.55 -13.26 23.46
N GLN A 369 -11.62 -12.48 24.53
CA GLN A 369 -10.43 -11.94 25.18
C GLN A 369 -9.53 -13.06 25.74
N ARG A 370 -10.10 -14.16 26.27
CA ARG A 370 -9.30 -15.32 26.67
C ARG A 370 -8.59 -15.97 25.49
N MET A 371 -9.24 -16.11 24.34
CA MET A 371 -8.58 -16.61 23.12
C MET A 371 -7.38 -15.75 22.73
N GLU A 372 -7.53 -14.41 22.80
CA GLU A 372 -6.44 -13.47 22.53
C GLU A 372 -5.34 -13.47 23.59
N ASN A 373 -5.67 -13.81 24.83
CA ASN A 373 -4.67 -13.97 25.89
C ASN A 373 -3.84 -15.26 25.71
N TRP A 374 -4.47 -16.34 25.23
CA TRP A 374 -3.76 -17.59 24.92
C TRP A 374 -2.88 -17.44 23.68
N ASP A 375 -3.38 -16.76 22.65
CA ASP A 375 -2.61 -16.42 21.46
C ASP A 375 -3.00 -15.02 20.97
N ARG A 376 -2.14 -14.04 21.26
CA ARG A 376 -2.33 -12.64 20.85
C ARG A 376 -2.41 -12.46 19.33
N LYS A 377 -1.97 -13.45 18.56
CA LYS A 377 -1.96 -13.42 17.10
C LYS A 377 -3.03 -14.30 16.46
N ILE A 378 -3.93 -14.91 17.23
CA ILE A 378 -4.89 -15.91 16.74
C ILE A 378 -5.66 -15.44 15.50
N TRP A 379 -6.23 -14.23 15.53
CA TRP A 379 -7.03 -13.73 14.41
C TRP A 379 -6.20 -13.43 13.17
N PHE A 380 -4.98 -12.91 13.32
CA PHE A 380 -4.06 -12.66 12.22
C PHE A 380 -3.64 -13.98 11.57
N LYS A 381 -3.20 -14.96 12.36
CA LYS A 381 -2.82 -16.29 11.88
C LYS A 381 -3.95 -16.98 11.12
N LEU A 382 -5.17 -16.95 11.68
CA LEU A 382 -6.35 -17.52 11.03
C LEU A 382 -6.69 -16.79 9.73
N TYR A 383 -6.66 -15.46 9.72
CA TYR A 383 -6.96 -14.67 8.52
C TYR A 383 -5.92 -14.86 7.41
N GLU A 384 -4.64 -14.91 7.76
CA GLU A 384 -3.56 -15.10 6.79
C GLU A 384 -3.55 -16.52 6.20
N ALA A 385 -3.93 -17.52 6.98
CA ALA A 385 -4.00 -18.91 6.50
C ALA A 385 -5.26 -19.20 5.68
N ILE A 386 -6.41 -18.63 6.08
CA ILE A 386 -7.72 -19.02 5.52
C ILE A 386 -8.27 -17.95 4.56
N GLY A 387 -7.97 -16.68 4.81
CA GLY A 387 -8.67 -15.54 4.20
C GLY A 387 -10.07 -15.37 4.78
N TRP A 388 -10.83 -14.41 4.24
CA TRP A 388 -12.28 -14.42 4.45
C TRP A 388 -12.90 -15.45 3.51
N PRO A 389 -13.61 -16.48 4.00
CA PRO A 389 -14.23 -17.46 3.10
C PRO A 389 -15.20 -16.74 2.17
N GLU A 390 -14.99 -16.89 0.85
CA GLU A 390 -15.95 -16.45 -0.15
C GLU A 390 -17.24 -17.25 0.07
N GLN A 391 -18.39 -16.59 0.02
CA GLN A 391 -19.68 -17.28 0.09
C GLN A 391 -19.79 -18.12 -1.18
N SER A 392 -19.55 -19.43 -1.05
CA SER A 392 -19.75 -20.42 -2.10
C SER A 392 -21.22 -20.60 -2.43
#